data_AF-A0A2V9UPS3-F1
#
_entry.id   AF-A0A2V9UPS3-F1
#
_cell.length_a   1.000
_cell.length_b   1.000
_cell.length_c   1.000
_cell.angle_alpha   90.00
_cell.angle_beta   90.00
_cell.angle_gamma   90.00
#
_symmetry.space_group_name_H-M   'P 1'
#
loop_
_entity.id
_entity.type
_entity.pdbx_description
1 polymer ?
#
loop_
_entity_poly.entity_id
_entity_poly.type
_entity_poly.pdbx_seq_one_letter_code
_entity_poly.pdbx_strand_id
1 'polypeptide(L)'
;LWKMIQSEPEYAGNTDLFILPDFGRDSDENSGGNGFQHHRTGDALSRTTWLLAAGAGIREGLVFDHPVEPTDLVPTIGSLFGFSPALVQGKPIPELS
;
A
#
# COMPACT_ATOMS: atom_id res chain seq x y z
N LEU A 1 -1.65 14.52 -6.02
CA LEU A 1 -1.30 14.47 -4.58
C LEU A 1 0.18 14.73 -4.36
N TRP A 2 1.09 13.90 -4.87
CA TRP A 2 2.53 14.11 -4.67
C TRP A 2 3.03 15.52 -5.02
N LYS A 3 2.71 16.04 -6.22
CA LYS A 3 3.08 17.41 -6.61
C LYS A 3 2.55 18.50 -5.66
N MET A 4 1.38 18.29 -5.06
CA MET A 4 0.80 19.23 -4.09
C MET A 4 1.55 19.16 -2.76
N ILE A 5 1.83 17.95 -2.25
CA ILE A 5 2.66 17.76 -1.04
C ILE A 5 4.00 18.48 -1.21
N GLN A 6 4.62 18.36 -2.39
CA GLN A 6 5.91 18.98 -2.67
C GLN A 6 5.84 20.49 -2.94
N SER A 7 4.68 21.04 -3.31
CA SER A 7 4.55 22.48 -3.58
C SER A 7 4.32 23.33 -2.31
N GLU A 8 3.89 22.70 -1.22
CA GLU A 8 3.57 23.37 0.04
C GLU A 8 4.73 23.20 1.04
N PRO A 9 5.38 24.29 1.48
CA PRO A 9 6.56 24.20 2.36
C PRO A 9 6.33 23.50 3.71
N GLU A 10 5.10 23.48 4.21
CA GLU A 10 4.74 22.82 5.46
C GLU A 10 4.69 21.28 5.33
N TYR A 11 4.43 20.77 4.13
CA TYR A 11 4.32 19.33 3.85
C TYR A 11 5.58 18.76 3.16
N ALA A 12 6.26 19.58 2.33
CA ALA A 12 7.43 19.14 1.59
C ALA A 12 8.55 18.68 2.54
N GLY A 13 9.05 17.45 2.33
CA GLY A 13 10.07 16.85 3.18
C GLY A 13 9.59 16.42 4.57
N ASN A 14 8.29 16.57 4.87
CA ASN A 14 7.69 16.24 6.16
C ASN A 14 6.39 15.44 6.03
N THR A 15 6.16 14.80 4.89
CA THR A 15 4.95 14.02 4.61
C THR A 15 5.29 12.79 3.78
N ASP A 16 4.88 11.63 4.29
CA ASP A 16 4.92 10.38 3.57
C ASP A 16 3.55 10.11 2.94
N LEU A 17 3.54 9.67 1.67
CA LEU A 17 2.38 9.30 0.90
C LEU A 17 2.38 7.79 0.67
N PHE A 18 1.33 7.12 1.14
CA PHE A 18 1.06 5.71 0.88
C PHE A 18 -0.18 5.56 0.00
N ILE A 19 -0.10 4.76 -1.05
CA ILE A 19 -1.22 4.42 -1.92
C ILE A 19 -1.38 2.90 -1.95
N LEU A 20 -2.50 2.42 -1.42
CA LEU A 20 -2.86 1.01 -1.36
C LEU A 20 -4.30 0.84 -1.88
N PRO A 21 -4.51 0.21 -3.04
CA PRO A 21 -5.83 -0.21 -3.46
C PRO A 21 -6.37 -1.29 -2.51
N ASP A 22 -7.66 -1.18 -2.16
CA ASP A 22 -8.34 -2.11 -1.27
C ASP A 22 -8.47 -3.53 -1.88
N PHE A 23 -8.67 -3.59 -3.20
CA PHE A 23 -8.81 -4.84 -3.94
C PHE A 23 -8.43 -4.66 -5.42
N GLY A 24 -8.05 -5.78 -6.04
CA GLY A 24 -7.81 -5.87 -7.47
C GLY A 24 -9.12 -5.94 -8.25
N ARG A 25 -9.14 -6.70 -9.35
CA ARG A 25 -10.33 -6.88 -10.19
C ARG A 25 -10.46 -8.32 -10.66
N ASP A 26 -11.69 -8.76 -10.84
CA ASP A 26 -12.03 -10.09 -11.37
C ASP A 26 -11.39 -10.26 -12.75
N SER A 27 -10.74 -11.40 -12.96
CA SER A 27 -10.12 -11.74 -14.24
C SER A 27 -11.17 -12.09 -15.31
N ASP A 28 -10.80 -11.88 -16.57
CA ASP A 28 -11.59 -12.31 -17.73
C ASP A 28 -11.58 -13.83 -17.91
N GLU A 29 -10.61 -14.51 -17.32
CA GLU A 29 -10.44 -15.96 -17.39
C GLU A 29 -11.30 -16.70 -16.37
N ASN A 30 -11.85 -16.00 -15.37
CA ASN A 30 -12.76 -16.58 -14.41
C ASN A 30 -14.20 -16.54 -14.93
N SER A 31 -14.87 -17.69 -14.95
CA SER A 31 -16.27 -17.79 -15.39
C SER A 31 -17.27 -16.97 -14.54
N GLY A 32 -16.89 -16.62 -13.30
CA GLY A 32 -17.64 -15.69 -12.44
C GLY A 32 -17.25 -14.22 -12.61
N GLY A 33 -16.25 -13.94 -13.44
CA GLY A 33 -15.76 -12.60 -13.78
C GLY A 33 -16.65 -11.88 -14.79
N ASN A 34 -16.39 -10.58 -14.97
CA ASN A 34 -17.09 -9.75 -15.95
C ASN A 34 -16.19 -8.59 -16.41
N GLY A 35 -15.05 -8.86 -17.03
CA GLY A 35 -14.35 -7.77 -17.72
C GLY A 35 -13.71 -6.75 -16.78
N PHE A 36 -13.13 -7.14 -15.63
CA PHE A 36 -12.61 -6.21 -14.62
C PHE A 36 -13.66 -5.27 -13.96
N GLN A 37 -14.97 -5.52 -14.11
CA GLN A 37 -16.01 -4.66 -13.54
C GLN A 37 -16.21 -4.87 -12.03
N HIS A 38 -15.82 -6.03 -11.51
CA HIS A 38 -16.05 -6.43 -10.12
C HIS A 38 -14.78 -7.01 -9.48
N HIS A 39 -14.86 -7.41 -8.21
CA HIS A 39 -13.75 -7.94 -7.40
C HIS A 39 -14.24 -9.06 -6.46
N ARG A 40 -15.18 -9.88 -6.94
CA ARG A 40 -15.97 -10.82 -6.11
C ARG A 40 -15.50 -12.27 -6.22
N THR A 41 -14.70 -12.59 -7.22
CA THR A 41 -14.34 -13.96 -7.55
C THR A 41 -13.32 -14.56 -6.58
N GLY A 42 -12.53 -13.71 -5.92
CA GLY A 42 -11.49 -14.15 -5.00
C GLY A 42 -10.31 -14.84 -5.68
N ASP A 43 -10.21 -14.71 -7.02
CA ASP A 43 -9.05 -15.13 -7.79
C ASP A 43 -7.81 -14.26 -7.50
N ALA A 44 -6.67 -14.64 -8.07
CA ALA A 44 -5.42 -13.93 -7.84
C ALA A 44 -5.48 -12.46 -8.29
N LEU A 45 -6.13 -12.16 -9.42
CA LEU A 45 -6.25 -10.79 -9.92
C LEU A 45 -7.16 -9.91 -9.04
N SER A 46 -8.20 -10.46 -8.43
CA SER A 46 -9.06 -9.71 -7.50
C SER A 46 -8.45 -9.51 -6.13
N ARG A 47 -7.49 -10.36 -5.73
CA ARG A 47 -6.81 -10.30 -4.41
C ARG A 47 -5.43 -9.66 -4.43
N THR A 48 -4.80 -9.51 -5.58
CA THR A 48 -3.46 -8.92 -5.68
C THR A 48 -3.57 -7.42 -5.98
N THR A 49 -3.01 -6.61 -5.09
CA THR A 49 -2.87 -5.16 -5.26
C THR A 49 -1.41 -4.76 -5.15
N TRP A 50 -1.13 -3.46 -5.09
CA TRP A 50 0.21 -2.89 -4.99
C TRP A 50 0.23 -1.80 -3.94
N LEU A 51 1.40 -1.56 -3.35
CA LEU A 51 1.66 -0.42 -2.47
C LEU A 51 2.66 0.51 -3.15
N LEU A 52 2.33 1.79 -3.25
CA LEU A 52 3.31 2.84 -3.52
C LEU A 52 3.55 3.62 -2.23
N ALA A 53 4.82 3.83 -1.90
CA ALA A 53 5.25 4.66 -0.79
C ALA A 53 6.23 5.73 -1.31
N ALA A 54 6.08 6.98 -0.89
CA ALA A 54 6.97 8.09 -1.25
C ALA A 54 7.05 9.12 -0.11
N GLY A 55 8.24 9.63 0.22
CA GLY A 55 8.41 10.53 1.36
C GLY A 55 9.86 10.67 1.81
N ALA A 56 10.12 11.54 2.78
CA ALA A 56 11.48 11.92 3.19
C ALA A 56 12.28 10.77 3.83
N GLY A 57 11.60 9.78 4.41
CA GLY A 57 12.19 8.57 4.97
C GLY A 57 12.18 7.35 4.04
N ILE A 58 11.58 7.46 2.85
CA ILE A 58 11.32 6.33 1.96
C ILE A 58 12.34 6.34 0.83
N ARG A 59 13.04 5.22 0.63
CA ARG A 59 14.05 5.09 -0.43
C ARG A 59 13.40 5.09 -1.81
N GLU A 60 13.89 5.95 -2.69
CA GLU A 60 13.38 6.09 -4.05
C GLU A 60 13.91 5.03 -5.02
N GLY A 61 13.14 4.72 -6.06
CA GLY A 61 13.58 3.89 -7.19
C GLY A 61 13.66 2.40 -6.91
N LEU A 62 13.12 1.93 -5.78
CA LEU A 62 13.11 0.51 -5.42
C LEU A 62 11.75 -0.13 -5.74
N VAL A 63 11.80 -1.39 -6.16
CA VAL A 63 10.64 -2.26 -6.37
C VAL A 63 10.91 -3.55 -5.62
N PHE A 64 9.96 -3.99 -4.82
CA PHE A 64 10.02 -5.24 -4.09
C PHE A 64 8.92 -6.16 -4.61
N ASP A 65 9.29 -7.40 -4.91
CA ASP A 65 8.40 -8.42 -5.46
C ASP A 65 8.34 -9.61 -4.50
N HIS A 66 7.83 -9.34 -3.30
CA HIS A 66 7.48 -10.36 -2.32
C HIS A 66 6.11 -10.06 -1.73
N PRO A 67 5.41 -11.07 -1.19
CA PRO A 67 4.12 -10.87 -0.56
C PRO A 67 4.19 -9.88 0.61
N VAL A 68 3.20 -8.98 0.64
CA VAL A 68 2.88 -8.05 1.73
C VAL A 68 1.37 -8.05 1.87
N GLU A 69 0.86 -8.05 3.10
CA GLU A 69 -0.57 -8.00 3.38
C GLU A 69 -1.02 -6.54 3.64
N PRO A 70 -2.24 -6.13 3.24
CA PRO A 70 -2.77 -4.80 3.57
C PRO A 70 -2.71 -4.46 5.06
N THR A 71 -2.81 -5.47 5.93
CA THR A 71 -2.77 -5.31 7.38
C THR A 71 -1.37 -5.03 7.93
N ASP A 72 -0.31 -5.17 7.12
CA ASP A 72 1.06 -4.82 7.46
C ASP A 72 1.29 -3.30 7.44
N LEU A 73 0.42 -2.51 6.78
CA LEU A 73 0.60 -1.07 6.65
C LEU A 73 0.50 -0.32 8.00
N VAL A 74 -0.46 -0.69 8.86
CA VAL A 74 -0.64 -0.02 10.15
C VAL A 74 0.54 -0.20 11.10
N PRO A 75 1.07 -1.42 11.36
CA PRO A 75 2.28 -1.58 12.18
C PRO A 75 3.52 -0.93 11.55
N THR A 76 3.59 -0.83 10.22
CA THR A 76 4.66 -0.09 9.52
C THR A 76 4.63 1.41 9.86
N ILE A 77 3.45 2.04 9.77
CA ILE A 77 3.25 3.44 10.15
C ILE A 77 3.55 3.63 11.64
N GLY A 78 3.13 2.69 12.49
CA GLY A 78 3.49 2.67 13.91
C GLY A 78 5.00 2.77 14.13
N SER A 79 5.77 1.93 13.44
CA SER A 79 7.24 1.93 13.51
C SER A 79 7.84 3.28 13.08
N LEU A 80 7.38 3.84 11.97
CA LEU A 80 7.85 5.13 11.43
C LEU A 80 7.67 6.29 12.41
N PHE A 81 6.55 6.30 13.15
CA PHE A 81 6.23 7.37 14.11
C PHE A 81 6.53 7.01 15.58
N GLY A 82 7.14 5.85 15.83
CA GLY A 82 7.54 5.44 17.17
C GLY A 82 6.38 5.05 18.10
N PHE A 83 5.27 4.51 17.58
CA PHE A 83 4.17 3.97 18.38
C PHE A 83 3.84 2.51 18.03
N SER A 84 3.32 1.76 19.01
CA SER A 84 2.94 0.36 18.82
C SER A 84 1.41 0.21 18.88
N PRO A 85 0.74 -0.11 17.76
CA PRO A 85 -0.72 -0.26 17.74
C PRO A 85 -1.13 -1.63 18.31
N ALA A 86 -1.76 -1.63 19.48
CA ALA A 86 -1.93 -2.83 20.31
C ALA A 86 -2.83 -3.95 19.74
N LEU A 87 -3.70 -3.65 18.76
CA LEU A 87 -4.71 -4.58 18.24
C LEU A 87 -4.49 -5.00 16.79
N VAL A 88 -3.40 -4.56 16.16
CA VAL A 88 -3.17 -4.86 14.73
C VAL A 88 -2.79 -6.32 14.53
N GLN A 89 -3.15 -6.85 13.37
CA GLN A 89 -2.81 -8.19 12.92
C GLN A 89 -1.96 -8.05 11.66
N GLY A 90 -0.64 -8.02 11.81
CA GLY A 90 0.30 -7.79 10.72
C GLY A 90 1.71 -7.60 11.28
N LYS A 91 2.67 -7.35 10.39
CA LYS A 91 4.06 -7.08 10.75
C LYS A 91 4.56 -5.84 10.02
N PRO A 92 5.50 -5.05 10.60
CA PRO A 92 6.13 -3.96 9.87
C PRO A 92 6.75 -4.46 8.56
N ILE A 93 6.59 -3.68 7.49
CA ILE A 93 7.24 -3.86 6.20
C ILE A 93 8.70 -3.42 6.36
N PRO A 94 9.69 -4.35 6.32
CA PRO A 94 11.08 -4.04 6.62
C PRO A 94 11.69 -2.97 5.71
N GLU A 95 11.19 -2.84 4.49
CA GLU A 95 11.67 -1.89 3.48
C GLU A 95 11.23 -0.45 3.78
N LEU A 96 10.26 -0.28 4.68
CA LEU A 96 9.62 0.99 5.03
C LEU A 96 9.74 1.33 6.53
N SER A 97 10.55 0.59 7.29
CA SER A 97 10.74 0.79 8.73
C SER A 97 12.20 0.80 9.17
#